data_AF-A0A8B9VL63-F1
#
_entry.id   AF-A0A8B9VL63-F1
#
_cell.length_a   1.000
_cell.length_b   1.000
_cell.length_c   1.000
_cell.angle_alpha   90.00
_cell.angle_beta   90.00
_cell.angle_gamma   90.00
#
_symmetry.space_group_name_H-M   'P 1'
#
loop_
_entity.id
_entity.type
_entity.pdbx_description
1 polymer ?
#
loop_
_entity_poly.entity_id
_entity_poly.type
_entity_poly.pdbx_seq_one_letter_code
_entity_poly.pdbx_strand_id
1 'polypeptide(L)'
;MSTSFSVLLAFLALLACHGHEAAVLERSIFLKESIRLLGEILSTQVSCDKANVTNVFAGNETDTDMELLCKASTVVFESLSCHKPLKGIYLNLLHIVTKSTSLKAPCPVAAGNTTSLQEFLRGLHRTLQRVAKENL
;
A
#
# COMPACT_ATOMS: atom_id res chain seq x y z
N MET A 1 26.04 -29.37 -29.47
CA MET A 1 24.73 -28.86 -29.00
C MET A 1 24.94 -28.08 -27.70
N SER A 2 25.31 -26.79 -27.76
CA SER A 2 25.55 -25.97 -26.55
C SER A 2 25.26 -24.48 -26.71
N THR A 3 25.18 -23.95 -27.93
CA THR A 3 24.98 -22.52 -28.19
C THR A 3 23.53 -22.06 -28.00
N SER A 4 22.56 -22.87 -28.43
CA SER A 4 21.13 -22.54 -28.30
C SER A 4 20.66 -22.46 -26.84
N PHE A 5 21.22 -23.29 -25.95
CA PHE A 5 20.88 -23.28 -24.52
C PHE A 5 21.42 -22.04 -23.81
N SER A 6 22.64 -21.62 -24.12
CA SER A 6 23.28 -20.44 -23.53
C SER A 6 22.57 -19.13 -23.95
N VAL A 7 22.13 -19.06 -25.21
CA VAL A 7 21.35 -17.94 -25.74
C VAL A 7 19.96 -17.88 -25.10
N LEU A 8 19.27 -19.01 -24.95
CA LEU A 8 17.97 -19.07 -24.29
C LEU A 8 18.07 -18.62 -22.82
N LEU A 9 19.12 -19.04 -22.10
CA LEU A 9 19.36 -18.65 -20.72
C LEU A 9 19.59 -17.15 -20.58
N ALA A 10 20.36 -16.55 -21.50
CA ALA A 10 20.61 -15.12 -21.53
C ALA A 10 19.33 -14.32 -21.79
N PHE A 11 18.47 -14.77 -22.72
CA PHE A 11 17.17 -14.15 -22.97
C PHE A 11 16.24 -14.24 -21.76
N LEU A 12 16.20 -15.41 -21.08
CA LEU A 12 15.40 -15.58 -19.85
C LEU A 12 15.90 -14.68 -18.72
N ALA A 13 17.21 -14.54 -18.54
CA ALA A 13 17.80 -13.64 -17.56
C ALA A 13 17.46 -12.17 -17.86
N LEU A 14 17.57 -11.75 -19.13
CA LEU A 14 17.21 -10.39 -19.55
C LEU A 14 15.74 -10.08 -19.35
N LEU A 15 14.84 -11.02 -19.70
CA LEU A 15 13.39 -10.88 -19.48
C LEU A 15 13.05 -10.78 -17.98
N ALA A 16 13.72 -11.59 -17.14
CA ALA A 16 13.53 -11.55 -15.69
C ALA A 16 13.98 -10.21 -15.08
N CYS A 17 15.12 -9.65 -15.51
CA CYS A 17 15.61 -8.35 -15.04
C CYS A 17 14.67 -7.20 -15.44
N HIS A 18 14.21 -7.16 -16.70
CA HIS A 18 13.28 -6.12 -17.15
C HIS A 18 11.92 -6.20 -16.44
N GLY A 19 11.44 -7.41 -16.15
CA GLY A 19 10.20 -7.60 -15.39
C GLY A 19 10.29 -7.08 -13.96
N HIS A 20 11.44 -7.27 -13.29
CA HIS A 20 11.65 -6.79 -11.93
C HIS A 20 11.71 -5.26 -11.86
N GLU A 21 12.49 -4.63 -12.74
CA GLU A 21 12.61 -3.16 -12.77
C GLU A 21 11.27 -2.48 -13.06
N ALA A 22 10.49 -3.03 -14.00
CA ALA A 22 9.15 -2.51 -14.30
C ALA A 22 8.20 -2.60 -13.09
N ALA A 23 8.21 -3.72 -12.36
CA ALA A 23 7.39 -3.90 -11.17
C ALA A 23 7.78 -2.97 -10.02
N VAL A 24 9.08 -2.70 -9.84
CA VAL A 24 9.59 -1.73 -8.86
C VAL A 24 9.16 -0.32 -9.22
N LEU A 25 9.30 0.08 -10.49
CA LEU A 25 8.86 1.39 -10.97
C LEU A 25 7.36 1.60 -10.77
N GLU A 26 6.55 0.64 -11.17
CA GLU A 26 5.09 0.67 -11.02
C GLU A 26 4.69 0.83 -9.54
N ARG A 27 5.28 0.04 -8.64
CA ARG A 27 5.08 0.18 -7.18
C ARG A 27 5.44 1.59 -6.70
N SER A 28 6.55 2.15 -7.16
CA SER A 28 7.00 3.48 -6.75
C SER A 28 6.01 4.58 -7.15
N ILE A 29 5.36 4.44 -8.31
CA ILE A 29 4.34 5.39 -8.80
C ILE A 29 3.13 5.36 -7.87
N PHE A 30 2.61 4.17 -7.55
CA PHE A 30 1.45 4.03 -6.67
C PHE A 30 1.74 4.48 -5.23
N LEU A 31 2.95 4.24 -4.71
CA LEU A 31 3.37 4.75 -3.41
C LEU A 31 3.40 6.28 -3.38
N LYS A 32 4.09 6.91 -4.35
CA LYS A 32 4.19 8.38 -4.44
C LYS A 32 2.82 9.03 -4.59
N GLU A 33 1.95 8.45 -5.41
CA GLU A 33 0.60 8.97 -5.60
C GLU A 33 -0.25 8.84 -4.33
N SER A 34 -0.14 7.72 -3.61
CA SER A 34 -0.85 7.54 -2.34
C SER A 34 -0.39 8.55 -1.27
N ILE A 35 0.91 8.81 -1.19
CA ILE A 35 1.50 9.84 -0.31
C ILE A 35 0.95 11.22 -0.68
N ARG A 36 0.93 11.56 -1.96
CA ARG A 36 0.42 12.84 -2.46
C ARG A 36 -1.06 13.05 -2.10
N LEU A 37 -1.92 12.06 -2.37
CA LEU A 37 -3.35 12.11 -2.05
C LEU A 37 -3.61 12.20 -0.55
N LEU A 38 -2.81 11.52 0.28
CA LEU A 38 -2.90 11.66 1.73
C LEU A 38 -2.47 13.04 2.22
N GLY A 39 -1.46 13.65 1.60
CA GLY A 39 -1.08 15.03 1.84
C GLY A 39 -2.24 16.00 1.58
N GLU A 40 -2.95 15.83 0.47
CA GLU A 40 -4.16 16.61 0.15
C GLU A 40 -5.25 16.41 1.20
N ILE A 41 -5.61 15.16 1.51
CA ILE A 41 -6.63 14.87 2.52
C ILE A 41 -6.26 15.50 3.86
N LEU A 42 -5.03 15.32 4.34
CA LEU A 42 -4.58 15.80 5.65
C LEU A 42 -4.48 17.34 5.74
N SER A 43 -4.44 18.03 4.60
CA SER A 43 -4.53 19.50 4.53
C SER A 43 -5.95 20.04 4.55
N THR A 44 -6.95 19.17 4.41
CA THR A 44 -8.37 19.52 4.48
C THR A 44 -8.99 18.97 5.75
N GLN A 45 -9.96 19.67 6.32
CA GLN A 45 -10.69 19.20 7.50
C GLN A 45 -12.17 19.01 7.15
N VAL A 46 -12.70 17.84 7.47
CA VAL A 46 -14.12 17.49 7.28
C VAL A 46 -14.71 16.89 8.55
N SER A 47 -16.04 16.81 8.65
CA SER A 47 -16.72 16.36 9.87
C SER A 47 -16.43 14.89 10.23
N CYS A 48 -16.29 14.03 9.22
CA CYS A 48 -16.04 12.60 9.38
C CYS A 48 -14.59 12.25 9.77
N ASP A 49 -13.68 13.22 9.83
CA ASP A 49 -12.30 13.01 10.31
C ASP A 49 -12.23 12.50 11.75
N LYS A 50 -13.27 12.80 12.54
CA LYS A 50 -13.41 12.37 13.93
C LYS A 50 -14.10 11.01 14.08
N ALA A 51 -14.54 10.39 12.99
CA ALA A 51 -15.17 9.08 13.04
C ALA A 51 -14.17 8.04 13.56
N ASN A 52 -14.65 7.14 14.41
CA ASN A 52 -13.84 6.04 14.91
C ASN A 52 -13.65 5.01 13.79
N VAL A 53 -12.41 4.61 13.59
CA VAL A 53 -12.00 3.55 12.68
C VAL A 53 -11.09 2.56 13.40
N THR A 54 -10.97 1.35 12.87
CA THR A 54 -10.07 0.34 13.40
C THR A 54 -8.62 0.83 13.36
N ASN A 55 -7.93 0.77 14.51
CA ASN A 55 -6.55 1.20 14.63
C ASN A 55 -5.59 0.05 14.32
N VAL A 56 -5.30 -0.14 13.03
CA VAL A 56 -4.34 -1.15 12.56
C VAL A 56 -2.89 -0.87 12.97
N PHE A 57 -2.59 0.31 13.52
CA PHE A 57 -1.25 0.70 13.98
C PHE A 57 -1.04 0.48 15.49
N ALA A 58 -2.09 0.14 16.23
CA ALA A 58 -2.02 -0.11 17.67
C ALA A 58 -1.83 -1.59 18.05
N GLY A 59 -1.66 -2.47 17.06
CA GLY A 59 -1.56 -3.91 17.27
C GLY A 59 -0.39 -4.55 16.53
N ASN A 60 0.26 -5.47 17.21
CA ASN A 60 1.19 -6.48 16.70
C ASN A 60 2.46 -5.96 16.01
N GLU A 61 3.55 -5.85 16.76
CA GLU A 61 4.90 -5.52 16.26
C GLU A 61 5.45 -6.53 15.23
N THR A 62 4.74 -7.63 14.96
CA THR A 62 5.19 -8.68 14.04
C THR A 62 4.64 -8.55 12.62
N ASP A 63 3.69 -7.63 12.35
CA ASP A 63 3.15 -7.45 11.01
C ASP A 63 4.21 -6.88 10.07
N THR A 64 4.37 -7.48 8.88
CA THR A 64 5.17 -6.90 7.81
C THR A 64 4.50 -5.65 7.24
N ASP A 65 5.28 -4.79 6.58
CA ASP A 65 4.76 -3.58 5.93
C ASP A 65 3.61 -3.86 4.95
N MET A 66 3.70 -4.95 4.21
CA MET A 66 2.67 -5.32 3.24
C MET A 66 1.40 -5.83 3.92
N GLU A 67 1.52 -6.56 5.03
CA GLU A 67 0.37 -6.95 5.85
C GLU A 67 -0.30 -5.72 6.47
N LEU A 68 0.50 -4.78 6.99
CA LEU A 68 0.01 -3.54 7.55
C LEU A 68 -0.70 -2.67 6.50
N LEU A 69 -0.11 -2.51 5.31
CA LEU A 69 -0.74 -1.80 4.19
C LEU A 69 -2.02 -2.50 3.72
N CYS A 70 -2.06 -3.84 3.73
CA CYS A 70 -3.25 -4.58 3.38
C CYS A 70 -4.38 -4.36 4.38
N LYS A 71 -4.09 -4.44 5.69
CA LYS A 71 -5.05 -4.13 6.76
C LYS A 71 -5.53 -2.69 6.68
N ALA A 72 -4.61 -1.74 6.43
CA ALA A 72 -4.97 -0.34 6.22
C ALA A 72 -5.87 -0.14 5.00
N SER A 73 -5.69 -0.90 3.92
CA SER A 73 -6.55 -0.83 2.74
C SER A 73 -8.01 -1.18 3.06
N THR A 74 -8.25 -2.12 3.99
CA THR A 74 -9.59 -2.46 4.48
C THR A 74 -10.23 -1.26 5.20
N VAL A 75 -9.50 -0.59 6.08
CA VAL A 75 -10.00 0.60 6.79
C VAL A 75 -10.25 1.79 5.84
N VAL A 76 -9.39 1.99 4.84
CA VAL A 76 -9.61 3.00 3.79
C VAL A 76 -10.88 2.69 2.99
N PHE A 77 -11.11 1.42 2.65
CA PHE A 77 -12.32 0.98 1.95
C PHE A 77 -13.60 1.27 2.75
N GLU A 78 -13.58 1.00 4.05
CA GLU A 78 -14.69 1.30 4.96
C GLU A 78 -14.94 2.82 5.10
N SER A 79 -13.93 3.64 4.82
CA SER A 79 -13.95 5.10 5.01
C SER A 79 -14.16 5.90 3.72
N LEU A 80 -14.43 5.24 2.58
CA LEU A 80 -14.48 5.89 1.26
C LEU A 80 -15.47 7.05 1.14
N SER A 81 -16.53 7.06 1.96
CA SER A 81 -17.53 8.12 1.95
C SER A 81 -17.04 9.45 2.53
N CYS A 82 -15.94 9.44 3.31
CA CYS A 82 -15.49 10.63 4.02
C CYS A 82 -14.72 11.61 3.11
N HIS A 83 -13.81 11.08 2.31
CA HIS A 83 -12.93 11.86 1.44
C HIS A 83 -12.91 11.26 0.04
N LYS A 84 -13.27 12.05 -0.97
CA LYS A 84 -13.26 11.62 -2.39
C LYS A 84 -11.92 10.98 -2.82
N PRO A 85 -10.73 11.50 -2.41
CA PRO A 85 -9.46 10.90 -2.79
C PRO A 85 -9.17 9.52 -2.18
N LEU A 86 -9.89 9.08 -1.14
CA LEU A 86 -9.67 7.75 -0.52
C LEU A 86 -9.90 6.61 -1.49
N LYS A 87 -10.75 6.79 -2.50
CA LYS A 87 -10.93 5.78 -3.55
C LYS A 87 -9.64 5.54 -4.34
N GLY A 88 -8.89 6.59 -4.66
CA GLY A 88 -7.60 6.48 -5.32
C GLY A 88 -6.57 5.79 -4.43
N ILE A 89 -6.50 6.17 -3.15
CA ILE A 89 -5.61 5.54 -2.17
C ILE A 89 -5.92 4.05 -2.02
N TYR A 90 -7.20 3.67 -1.91
CA TYR A 90 -7.61 2.27 -1.82
C TYR A 90 -7.11 1.45 -3.02
N LEU A 91 -7.34 1.94 -4.25
CA LEU A 91 -6.91 1.25 -5.46
C LEU A 91 -5.39 1.12 -5.55
N ASN A 92 -4.65 2.16 -5.17
CA ASN A 92 -3.19 2.12 -5.14
C ASN A 92 -2.67 1.09 -4.13
N LEU A 93 -3.24 1.05 -2.92
CA LEU A 93 -2.89 0.07 -1.89
C LEU A 93 -3.19 -1.36 -2.35
N LEU A 94 -4.35 -1.60 -2.96
CA LEU A 94 -4.68 -2.90 -3.53
C LEU A 94 -3.63 -3.34 -4.55
N HIS A 95 -3.24 -2.44 -5.45
CA HIS A 95 -2.24 -2.74 -6.46
C HIS A 95 -0.89 -3.11 -5.82
N ILE A 96 -0.42 -2.30 -4.87
CA ILE A 96 0.85 -2.54 -4.16
C ILE A 96 0.83 -3.90 -3.46
N VAL A 97 -0.23 -4.22 -2.72
CA VAL A 97 -0.32 -5.45 -1.92
C VAL A 97 -0.43 -6.70 -2.79
N THR A 98 -1.33 -6.69 -3.78
CA THR A 98 -1.63 -7.87 -4.60
C THR A 98 -0.51 -8.24 -5.56
N LYS A 99 0.32 -7.27 -5.99
CA LYS A 99 1.50 -7.55 -6.81
C LYS A 99 2.71 -7.99 -6.00
N SER A 100 2.77 -7.62 -4.72
CA SER A 100 3.95 -7.82 -3.89
C SER A 100 3.85 -9.05 -2.98
N THR A 101 2.66 -9.61 -2.79
CA THR A 101 2.42 -10.70 -1.85
C THR A 101 1.34 -11.66 -2.33
N SER A 102 1.22 -12.82 -1.69
CA SER A 102 0.08 -13.73 -1.83
C SER A 102 -1.15 -13.30 -1.02
N LEU A 103 -1.10 -12.13 -0.37
CA LEU A 103 -2.21 -11.61 0.42
C LEU A 103 -3.40 -11.28 -0.48
N LYS A 104 -4.59 -11.72 -0.05
CA LYS A 104 -5.85 -11.35 -0.67
C LYS A 104 -6.44 -10.19 0.10
N ALA A 105 -6.52 -9.04 -0.55
CA ALA A 105 -7.27 -7.90 -0.03
C ALA A 105 -8.78 -8.06 -0.34
N PRO A 106 -9.69 -7.60 0.53
CA PRO A 106 -9.43 -6.92 1.79
C PRO A 106 -8.83 -7.87 2.85
N CYS A 107 -7.80 -7.41 3.57
CA CYS A 107 -7.20 -8.21 4.62
C CYS A 107 -8.05 -8.15 5.89
N PRO A 108 -8.16 -9.27 6.64
CA PRO A 108 -8.84 -9.28 7.92
C PRO A 108 -8.21 -8.27 8.89
N VAL A 109 -9.07 -7.42 9.45
CA VAL A 109 -8.70 -6.51 10.54
C VAL A 109 -9.39 -7.00 11.81
N ALA A 110 -8.62 -7.18 12.88
CA ALA A 110 -9.19 -7.59 14.15
C ALA A 110 -10.02 -6.45 14.74
N ALA A 111 -11.25 -6.75 15.18
CA ALA A 111 -12.03 -5.83 15.99
C ALA A 111 -11.28 -5.62 17.32
N GLY A 112 -10.86 -4.39 17.58
CA GLY A 112 -10.01 -4.07 18.72
C GLY A 112 -9.92 -2.56 18.94
N ASN A 113 -8.72 -2.05 19.23
CA ASN A 113 -8.48 -0.63 19.43
C ASN A 113 -8.96 0.20 18.25
N THR A 114 -9.65 1.30 18.54
CA THR A 114 -10.08 2.29 17.55
C THR A 114 -9.27 3.57 17.66
N THR A 115 -9.22 4.35 16.59
CA THR A 115 -8.66 5.71 16.55
C THR A 115 -9.54 6.60 15.68
N SER A 116 -9.29 7.92 15.64
CA SER A 116 -9.97 8.77 14.69
C SER A 116 -9.48 8.51 13.27
N LEU A 117 -10.33 8.70 12.26
CA LEU A 117 -9.93 8.60 10.86
C LEU A 117 -8.74 9.51 10.56
N GLN A 118 -8.70 10.71 11.13
CA GLN A 118 -7.56 11.63 10.95
C GLN A 118 -6.24 11.04 11.46
N GLU A 119 -6.23 10.46 12.67
CA GLU A 119 -5.02 9.84 13.22
C GLU A 119 -4.62 8.59 12.42
N PHE A 120 -5.61 7.79 11.99
CA PHE A 120 -5.38 6.66 11.08
C PHE A 120 -4.72 7.11 9.77
N LEU A 121 -5.25 8.14 9.10
CA LEU A 121 -4.69 8.64 7.83
C LEU A 121 -3.28 9.22 8.02
N ARG A 122 -3.01 9.85 9.17
CA ARG A 122 -1.66 10.31 9.51
C ARG A 122 -0.71 9.15 9.74
N GLY A 123 -1.16 8.08 10.40
CA GLY A 123 -0.42 6.82 10.54
C GLY A 123 -0.09 6.21 9.18
N LEU A 124 -1.10 6.08 8.32
CA LEU A 124 -0.95 5.55 6.96
C LEU A 124 0.03 6.38 6.12
N HIS A 125 -0.03 7.71 6.20
CA HIS A 125 0.88 8.58 5.48
C HIS A 125 2.34 8.36 5.90
N ARG A 126 2.61 8.27 7.22
CA ARG A 126 3.95 7.96 7.74
C ARG A 126 4.44 6.58 7.28
N THR A 127 3.57 5.57 7.33
CA THR A 127 3.90 4.21 6.88
C THR A 127 4.27 4.20 5.41
N LEU A 128 3.49 4.84 4.54
CA LEU A 128 3.78 4.92 3.11
C LEU A 128 5.10 5.66 2.83
N GLN A 129 5.38 6.75 3.54
CA GLN A 129 6.66 7.46 3.44
C GLN A 129 7.85 6.56 3.82
N ARG A 130 7.71 5.77 4.89
CA ARG A 130 8.74 4.82 5.32
C ARG A 130 8.94 3.72 4.27
N VAL A 131 7.87 3.07 3.82
CA VAL A 131 7.91 2.04 2.78
C VAL A 131 8.53 2.57 1.49
N ALA A 132 8.19 3.79 1.08
CA ALA A 132 8.78 4.42 -0.09
C ALA A 132 10.28 4.66 0.07
N LYS A 133 10.76 5.04 1.26
CA LYS A 133 12.20 5.24 1.53
C LYS A 133 12.99 3.93 1.50
N GLU A 134 12.39 2.82 1.90
CA GLU A 134 13.03 1.51 1.95
C GLU A 134 13.00 0.75 0.61
N ASN A 135 12.12 1.16 -0.32
CA ASN A 135 11.90 0.51 -1.62
C ASN A 135 12.26 1.43 -2.82
N LEU A 136 12.91 2.57 -2.57
CA LEU A 136 13.53 3.46 -3.56
C LEU A 136 15.05 3.45 -3.36
#